data_AF-A0A8T6LBR4-F1
#
_entry.id   AF-A0A8T6LBR4-F1
#
_cell.length_a   1.000
_cell.length_b   1.000
_cell.length_c   1.000
_cell.angle_alpha   90.00
_cell.angle_beta   90.00
_cell.angle_gamma   90.00
#
_symmetry.space_group_name_H-M   'P 1'
#
loop_
_entity.id
_entity.type
_entity.pdbx_description
1 polymer ?
#
loop_
_entity_poly.entity_id
_entity_poly.type
_entity_poly.pdbx_seq_one_letter_code
_entity_poly.pdbx_strand_id
1 'polypeptide(L)'
;EILFPEISRALALRGAEVLCHSSSEVASPALTPKNAAKRARAYENHVYVVSANTAGIGGIDLPNASVDGASQIVDYEGQVRIEAAVGESMAANADLNLAALREFRHRPGMFNLFTRQRLALFGDLYGSEEVCPPNSLLDEDGQVRAPPPGHSLSVQNEAIANLLERGVLR
;
A
#
# COMPACT_ATOMS: atom_id res chain seq x y z
N GLU A 1 -2.87 -2.92 1.43
CA GLU A 1 -2.71 -2.34 0.08
C GLU A 1 -1.67 -1.22 0.14
N ILE A 2 -0.61 -1.31 -0.67
CA ILE A 2 0.54 -0.38 -0.66
C ILE A 2 0.26 0.92 -1.42
N LEU A 3 -0.73 0.91 -2.32
CA LEU A 3 -1.08 2.07 -3.13
C LEU A 3 -1.69 3.21 -2.29
N PHE A 4 -2.34 2.91 -1.17
CA PHE A 4 -2.88 3.92 -0.25
C PHE A 4 -1.79 4.41 0.74
N PRO A 5 -1.32 5.67 0.62
CA PRO A 5 -0.33 6.26 1.53
C PRO A 5 -0.69 6.10 3.01
N GLU A 6 -1.96 6.32 3.30
CA GLU A 6 -2.50 6.48 4.64
C GLU A 6 -2.30 5.22 5.47
N ILE A 7 -2.40 4.05 4.85
CA ILE A 7 -2.20 2.76 5.53
C ILE A 7 -0.77 2.64 6.03
N SER A 8 0.20 2.88 5.14
CA SER A 8 1.63 2.81 5.48
C SER A 8 2.01 3.89 6.49
N ARG A 9 1.49 5.11 6.30
CA ARG A 9 1.69 6.23 7.22
C ARG A 9 1.16 5.94 8.61
N ALA A 10 -0.07 5.45 8.73
CA ALA A 10 -0.70 5.16 10.01
C ALA A 10 0.04 4.04 10.77
N LEU A 11 0.50 3.00 10.07
CA LEU A 11 1.30 1.94 10.68
C LEU A 11 2.66 2.47 11.17
N ALA A 12 3.35 3.26 10.35
CA ALA A 12 4.64 3.83 10.73
C ALA A 12 4.53 4.80 11.92
N LEU A 13 3.48 5.63 11.97
CA LEU A 13 3.19 6.52 13.10
C LEU A 13 2.87 5.76 14.40
N ARG A 14 2.38 4.53 14.30
CA ARG A 14 2.22 3.62 15.45
C ARG A 14 3.51 2.90 15.84
N GLY A 15 4.63 3.23 15.20
CA GLY A 15 5.95 2.70 15.50
C GLY A 15 6.40 1.56 14.61
N ALA A 16 5.69 1.22 13.54
CA ALA A 16 6.15 0.19 12.62
C ALA A 16 7.53 0.54 12.03
N GLU A 17 8.41 -0.46 11.98
CA GLU A 17 9.76 -0.38 11.41
C GLU A 17 9.88 -1.22 10.12
N VAL A 18 9.04 -2.25 10.01
CA VAL A 18 8.93 -3.14 8.85
C VAL A 18 7.45 -3.26 8.47
N LEU A 19 7.15 -3.06 7.19
CA LEU A 19 5.83 -3.30 6.61
C LEU A 19 5.86 -4.61 5.83
N CYS A 20 5.04 -5.58 6.26
CA CYS A 20 4.79 -6.80 5.51
C CYS A 20 3.69 -6.55 4.49
N HIS A 21 4.02 -6.71 3.21
CA HIS A 21 3.12 -6.45 2.09
C HIS A 21 2.91 -7.72 1.26
N SER A 22 1.82 -8.43 1.52
CA SER A 22 1.35 -9.50 0.64
C SER A 22 0.61 -8.90 -0.56
N SER A 23 0.97 -9.33 -1.77
CA SER A 23 0.46 -8.80 -3.02
C SER A 23 0.12 -9.93 -3.99
N SER A 24 -0.75 -9.61 -4.94
CA SER A 24 -0.96 -10.36 -6.16
C SER A 24 -1.10 -9.34 -7.27
N GLU A 25 -0.01 -9.09 -7.98
CA GLU A 25 0.10 -7.99 -8.93
C GLU A 25 0.89 -8.41 -10.17
N VAL A 26 0.62 -7.72 -11.28
CA VAL A 26 1.37 -7.93 -12.51
C VAL A 26 2.82 -7.56 -12.30
N ALA A 27 3.72 -8.52 -12.55
CA ALA A 27 5.15 -8.28 -12.60
C ALA A 27 5.52 -7.71 -13.97
N SER A 28 6.38 -6.69 -13.98
CA SER A 28 6.89 -6.08 -15.20
C SER A 28 8.34 -5.67 -15.00
N PRO A 29 9.20 -5.82 -16.03
CA PRO A 29 10.52 -5.18 -16.02
C PRO A 29 10.45 -3.65 -15.95
N ALA A 30 9.33 -3.07 -16.41
CA ALA A 30 9.07 -1.64 -16.26
C ALA A 30 8.57 -1.34 -14.84
N LEU A 31 8.88 -0.14 -14.35
CA LEU A 31 8.43 0.30 -13.03
C LEU A 31 6.90 0.33 -12.96
N THR A 32 6.31 -0.56 -12.16
CA THR A 32 4.86 -0.61 -11.92
C THR A 32 4.44 0.41 -10.86
N PRO A 33 3.15 0.83 -10.82
CA PRO A 33 2.65 1.73 -9.78
C PRO A 33 2.89 1.21 -8.36
N LYS A 34 2.72 -0.09 -8.14
CA LYS A 34 2.97 -0.72 -6.84
C LYS A 34 4.46 -0.82 -6.51
N ASN A 35 5.35 -1.08 -7.49
CA ASN A 35 6.80 -1.02 -7.27
C ASN A 35 7.27 0.41 -6.94
N ALA A 36 6.71 1.42 -7.60
CA ALA A 36 6.94 2.81 -7.24
C ALA A 36 6.42 3.11 -5.82
N ALA A 37 5.22 2.62 -5.47
CA ALA A 37 4.63 2.81 -4.16
C ALA A 37 5.46 2.14 -3.05
N LYS A 38 5.92 0.88 -3.20
CA LYS A 38 6.78 0.20 -2.21
C LYS A 38 7.97 1.07 -1.82
N ARG A 39 8.64 1.66 -2.81
CA ARG A 39 9.78 2.57 -2.63
C ARG A 39 9.39 3.87 -1.96
N ALA A 40 8.31 4.51 -2.42
CA ALA A 40 7.81 5.75 -1.85
C ALA A 40 7.37 5.56 -0.39
N ARG A 41 6.62 4.51 -0.08
CA ARG A 41 6.13 4.19 1.28
C ARG A 41 7.26 3.88 2.23
N ALA A 42 8.30 3.19 1.76
CA ALA A 42 9.50 2.94 2.55
C ALA A 42 10.22 4.24 2.92
N TYR A 43 10.50 5.10 1.92
CA TYR A 43 11.22 6.35 2.08
C TYR A 43 10.45 7.41 2.90
N GLU A 44 9.16 7.63 2.62
CA GLU A 44 8.41 8.72 3.27
C GLU A 44 8.09 8.44 4.75
N ASN A 45 8.16 7.16 5.15
CA ASN A 45 7.85 6.67 6.48
C ASN A 45 9.08 6.16 7.25
N HIS A 46 10.26 6.14 6.60
CA HIS A 46 11.48 5.53 7.13
C HIS A 46 11.21 4.14 7.70
N VAL A 47 10.72 3.24 6.85
CA VAL A 47 10.41 1.83 7.20
C VAL A 47 11.00 0.91 6.14
N TYR A 48 11.35 -0.30 6.53
CA TYR A 48 11.55 -1.38 5.56
C TYR A 48 10.20 -1.83 4.98
N VAL A 49 10.17 -2.22 3.72
CA VAL A 49 9.02 -2.88 3.09
C VAL A 49 9.45 -4.25 2.59
N VAL A 50 8.83 -5.30 3.12
CA VAL A 50 9.02 -6.67 2.67
C VAL A 50 7.77 -7.06 1.88
N SER A 51 7.91 -7.10 0.56
CA SER A 51 6.81 -7.40 -0.36
C SER A 51 6.91 -8.84 -0.86
N ALA A 52 5.87 -9.63 -0.64
CA ALA A 52 5.73 -10.98 -1.18
C ALA A 52 4.58 -10.98 -2.20
N ASN A 53 4.90 -11.28 -3.44
CA ASN A 53 3.94 -11.40 -4.54
C ASN A 53 3.66 -12.88 -4.86
N THR A 54 2.50 -13.14 -5.44
CA THR A 54 2.09 -14.46 -5.91
C THR A 54 3.06 -14.99 -6.98
N ALA A 55 3.51 -16.25 -6.88
CA ALA A 55 4.41 -16.85 -7.87
C ALA A 55 3.69 -17.36 -9.14
N GLY A 56 2.36 -17.38 -9.13
CA GLY A 56 1.51 -17.75 -10.26
C GLY A 56 0.05 -17.91 -9.86
N ILE A 57 -0.87 -17.74 -10.80
CA ILE A 57 -2.31 -17.97 -10.58
C ILE A 57 -2.82 -18.96 -11.63
N GLY A 58 -3.27 -20.12 -11.17
CA GLY A 58 -3.93 -21.13 -11.99
C GLY A 58 -5.45 -21.11 -11.90
N GLY A 59 -6.12 -21.82 -12.81
CA GLY A 59 -7.57 -22.06 -12.75
C GLY A 59 -8.44 -20.89 -13.21
N ILE A 60 -7.88 -19.92 -13.93
CA ILE A 60 -8.57 -18.77 -14.51
C ILE A 60 -8.05 -18.48 -15.93
N ASP A 61 -8.74 -17.64 -16.69
CA ASP A 61 -8.41 -17.29 -18.09
C ASP A 61 -7.20 -16.33 -18.25
N LEU A 62 -6.39 -16.16 -17.20
CA LEU A 62 -5.16 -15.37 -17.25
C LEU A 62 -3.93 -16.30 -17.35
N PRO A 63 -2.88 -15.91 -18.08
CA PRO A 63 -1.62 -16.65 -18.09
C PRO A 63 -1.08 -16.84 -16.67
N ASN A 64 -0.67 -18.06 -16.32
CA ASN A 64 -0.26 -18.40 -14.96
C ASN A 64 0.84 -17.47 -14.42
N ALA A 65 1.86 -17.21 -15.23
CA ALA A 65 2.99 -16.35 -14.89
C ALA A 65 2.67 -14.83 -14.96
N SER A 66 1.42 -14.42 -15.14
CA SER A 66 1.05 -12.99 -15.27
C SER A 66 1.34 -12.16 -14.02
N VAL A 67 1.49 -12.81 -12.86
CA VAL A 67 1.82 -12.17 -11.57
C VAL A 67 3.16 -12.64 -10.99
N ASP A 68 3.91 -13.46 -11.72
CA ASP A 68 5.14 -14.10 -11.21
C ASP A 68 6.31 -13.11 -11.12
N GLY A 69 6.97 -13.01 -9.96
CA GLY A 69 8.06 -12.08 -9.66
C GLY A 69 7.65 -10.86 -8.83
N ALA A 70 8.46 -9.80 -8.82
CA ALA A 70 8.23 -8.53 -8.10
C ALA A 70 8.11 -8.61 -6.55
N SER A 71 8.37 -9.79 -5.97
CA SER A 71 8.67 -9.96 -4.55
C SER A 71 10.01 -9.31 -4.24
N GLN A 72 10.06 -8.39 -3.27
CA GLN A 72 11.25 -7.58 -3.04
C GLN A 72 11.34 -7.06 -1.60
N ILE A 73 12.56 -6.72 -1.21
CA ILE A 73 12.86 -6.04 0.06
C ILE A 73 13.36 -4.64 -0.28
N VAL A 74 12.66 -3.64 0.25
CA VAL A 74 13.00 -2.22 0.11
C VAL A 74 13.43 -1.69 1.47
N ASP A 75 14.53 -0.94 1.51
CA ASP A 75 15.01 -0.32 2.74
C ASP A 75 14.29 0.99 3.10
N TYR A 76 14.60 1.51 4.29
CA TYR A 76 14.06 2.77 4.78
C TYR A 76 14.49 4.02 3.99
N GLU A 77 15.43 3.89 3.05
CA GLU A 77 15.83 4.97 2.13
C GLU A 77 15.13 4.84 0.76
N GLY A 78 14.24 3.86 0.59
CA GLY A 78 13.50 3.61 -0.67
C GLY A 78 14.31 2.86 -1.73
N GLN A 79 15.44 2.25 -1.36
CA GLN A 79 16.29 1.45 -2.23
C GLN A 79 15.85 -0.01 -2.21
N VAL A 80 15.72 -0.62 -3.38
CA VAL A 80 15.49 -2.06 -3.50
C VAL A 80 16.79 -2.78 -3.16
N ARG A 81 16.79 -3.54 -2.07
CA ARG A 81 17.96 -4.30 -1.62
C ARG A 81 18.08 -5.62 -2.36
N ILE A 82 16.95 -6.26 -2.57
CA ILE A 82 16.88 -7.51 -3.33
C ILE A 82 15.46 -7.72 -3.87
N GLU A 83 15.40 -8.41 -5.01
CA GLU A 83 14.17 -8.85 -5.66
C GLU A 83 14.30 -10.35 -5.96
N ALA A 84 13.22 -11.10 -5.74
CA ALA A 84 13.19 -12.51 -6.08
C ALA A 84 13.02 -12.64 -7.60
N ALA A 85 13.69 -13.63 -8.20
CA ALA A 85 13.41 -13.98 -9.59
C ALA A 85 12.02 -14.61 -9.71
N VAL A 86 11.61 -14.86 -10.95
CA VAL A 86 10.37 -15.56 -11.30
C VAL A 86 10.45 -17.06 -10.99
N GLY A 87 9.34 -17.67 -10.59
CA GLY A 87 9.18 -19.11 -10.36
C GLY A 87 8.73 -19.47 -8.94
N GLU A 88 8.04 -20.61 -8.82
CA GLU A 88 7.33 -21.06 -7.60
C GLU A 88 8.19 -21.22 -6.34
N SER A 89 9.51 -21.44 -6.50
CA SER A 89 10.44 -21.66 -5.38
C SER A 89 11.50 -20.57 -5.26
N MET A 90 11.31 -19.44 -5.91
CA MET A 90 12.25 -18.32 -5.81
C MET A 90 11.99 -17.51 -4.54
N ALA A 91 13.08 -17.16 -3.85
CA ALA A 91 13.05 -16.36 -2.64
C ALA A 91 14.11 -15.26 -2.70
N ALA A 92 13.78 -14.11 -2.10
CA ALA A 92 14.72 -13.04 -1.81
C ALA A 92 14.92 -12.96 -0.30
N ASN A 93 16.16 -12.78 0.14
CA ASN A 93 16.52 -12.61 1.55
C ASN A 93 17.51 -11.46 1.72
N ALA A 94 17.41 -10.77 2.84
CA ALA A 94 18.34 -9.70 3.23
C ALA A 94 18.28 -9.49 4.75
N ASP A 95 19.41 -9.08 5.32
CA ASP A 95 19.48 -8.64 6.71
C ASP A 95 18.96 -7.20 6.85
N LEU A 96 18.10 -6.96 7.83
CA LEU A 96 17.54 -5.64 8.11
C LEU A 96 18.20 -5.04 9.36
N ASN A 97 18.98 -3.98 9.20
CA ASN A 97 19.63 -3.30 10.32
C ASN A 97 18.67 -2.30 10.99
N LEU A 98 17.84 -2.80 11.92
CA LEU A 98 16.90 -1.97 12.67
C LEU A 98 17.59 -0.93 13.57
N ALA A 99 18.81 -1.21 14.05
CA ALA A 99 19.56 -0.24 14.85
C ALA A 99 19.93 1.00 14.03
N ALA A 100 20.40 0.80 12.79
CA ALA A 100 20.70 1.90 11.87
C ALA A 100 19.43 2.69 11.50
N LEU A 101 18.29 2.02 11.29
CA LEU A 101 17.01 2.68 11.07
C LEU A 101 16.62 3.58 12.26
N ARG A 102 16.68 3.06 13.48
CA ARG A 102 16.36 3.83 14.69
C ARG A 102 17.28 5.03 14.83
N GLU A 103 18.58 4.84 14.63
CA GLU A 103 19.55 5.92 14.64
C GLU A 103 19.20 6.98 13.59
N PHE A 104 18.85 6.58 12.37
CA PHE A 104 18.41 7.49 11.31
C PHE A 104 17.18 8.30 11.73
N ARG A 105 16.16 7.65 12.32
CA ARG A 105 14.95 8.32 12.81
C ARG A 105 15.23 9.34 13.92
N HIS A 106 16.32 9.17 14.69
CA HIS A 106 16.75 10.13 15.71
C HIS A 106 17.58 11.30 15.17
N ARG A 107 18.13 11.20 13.96
CA ARG A 107 18.94 12.28 13.37
C ARG A 107 18.04 13.42 12.86
N PRO A 108 18.21 14.66 13.35
CA PRO A 108 17.57 15.83 12.75
C PRO A 108 18.14 16.06 11.35
N GLY A 109 17.28 16.37 10.38
CA GLY A 109 17.76 16.66 9.03
C GLY A 109 16.65 16.76 8.01
N MET A 110 16.97 17.35 6.85
CA MET A 110 16.01 17.55 5.76
C MET A 110 15.39 16.23 5.27
N PHE A 111 16.18 15.15 5.26
CA PHE A 111 15.78 13.82 4.81
C PHE A 111 14.99 13.03 5.86
N ASN A 112 14.94 13.47 7.12
CA ASN A 112 14.08 12.87 8.12
C ASN A 112 12.62 13.35 7.94
N LEU A 113 11.99 12.93 6.85
CA LEU A 113 10.61 13.28 6.50
C LEU A 113 9.59 12.86 7.56
N PHE A 114 9.90 11.81 8.32
CA PHE A 114 9.04 11.30 9.38
C PHE A 114 8.83 12.32 10.51
N THR A 115 9.88 13.06 10.90
CA THR A 115 9.77 14.12 11.93
C THR A 115 9.16 15.42 11.41
N ARG A 116 8.97 15.54 10.10
CA ARG A 116 8.44 16.75 9.43
C ARG A 116 6.95 16.67 9.10
N GLN A 117 6.27 15.61 9.54
CA GLN A 117 4.84 15.41 9.31
C GLN A 117 4.01 16.43 10.09
N ARG A 118 3.09 17.11 9.40
CA ARG A 118 2.16 18.08 9.99
C ARG A 118 0.75 17.50 10.09
N LEU A 119 0.61 16.42 10.85
CA LEU A 119 -0.61 15.61 10.88
C LEU A 119 -1.88 16.41 11.17
N ALA A 120 -1.81 17.40 12.06
CA ALA A 120 -2.94 18.26 12.40
C ALA A 120 -3.51 19.03 11.19
N LEU A 121 -2.70 19.35 10.17
CA LEU A 121 -3.19 20.05 8.96
C LEU A 121 -4.07 19.17 8.08
N PHE A 122 -3.99 17.84 8.24
CA PHE A 122 -4.73 16.89 7.44
C PHE A 122 -5.88 16.24 8.22
N GLY A 123 -5.91 16.40 9.55
CA GLY A 123 -6.87 15.73 10.44
C GLY A 123 -8.31 16.02 10.04
N ASP A 124 -8.65 17.30 9.85
CA ASP A 124 -9.99 17.72 9.45
C ASP A 124 -10.37 17.12 8.10
N LEU A 125 -9.48 17.19 7.09
CA LEU A 125 -9.73 16.65 5.75
C LEU A 125 -10.07 15.15 5.76
N TYR A 126 -9.35 14.35 6.54
CA TYR A 126 -9.62 12.91 6.63
C TYR A 126 -10.79 12.56 7.55
N GLY A 127 -11.20 13.49 8.43
CA GLY A 127 -12.28 13.28 9.39
C GLY A 127 -13.64 13.77 8.93
N SER A 128 -13.70 14.82 8.09
CA SER A 128 -14.96 15.45 7.66
C SER A 128 -15.45 15.00 6.29
N GLU A 129 -14.56 14.50 5.43
CA GLU A 129 -14.88 14.23 4.04
C GLU A 129 -15.09 12.75 3.76
N GLU A 130 -16.25 12.42 3.20
CA GLU A 130 -16.54 11.06 2.73
C GLU A 130 -16.28 10.95 1.23
N VAL A 131 -15.47 9.97 0.85
CA VAL A 131 -15.22 9.64 -0.57
C VAL A 131 -15.94 8.36 -0.92
N CYS A 132 -15.64 7.27 -0.22
CA CYS A 132 -16.27 5.97 -0.42
C CYS A 132 -17.34 5.75 0.65
N PRO A 133 -18.57 5.32 0.28
CA PRO A 133 -19.64 5.12 1.24
C PRO A 133 -19.28 4.03 2.27
N PRO A 134 -19.40 4.29 3.58
CA PRO A 134 -19.19 3.31 4.62
C PRO A 134 -20.35 2.32 4.64
N ASN A 135 -20.13 1.17 5.28
CA ASN A 135 -21.21 0.23 5.62
C ASN A 135 -22.05 -0.26 4.42
N SER A 136 -21.54 -0.18 3.19
CA SER A 136 -22.25 -0.61 1.97
C SER A 136 -22.63 -2.11 1.97
N LEU A 137 -22.01 -2.89 2.87
CA LEU A 137 -22.26 -4.32 3.10
C LEU A 137 -23.06 -4.59 4.39
N LEU A 138 -23.65 -3.58 5.01
CA LEU A 138 -24.65 -3.76 6.06
C LEU A 138 -26.05 -3.68 5.46
N ASP A 139 -26.99 -4.48 5.98
CA ASP A 139 -28.42 -4.34 5.71
C ASP A 139 -29.06 -3.31 6.68
N GLU A 140 -30.38 -3.13 6.56
CA GLU A 140 -31.15 -2.16 7.36
C GLU A 140 -31.11 -2.47 8.87
N ASP A 141 -30.89 -3.73 9.23
CA ASP A 141 -30.76 -4.21 10.62
C ASP A 141 -29.29 -4.18 11.11
N GLY A 142 -28.37 -3.67 10.29
CA GLY A 142 -26.94 -3.58 10.59
C GLY A 142 -26.19 -4.91 10.50
N GLN A 143 -26.78 -5.95 9.92
CA GLN A 143 -26.13 -7.24 9.72
C GLN A 143 -25.29 -7.26 8.44
N VAL A 144 -24.18 -8.00 8.48
CA VAL A 144 -23.30 -8.14 7.31
C VAL A 144 -23.99 -9.00 6.26
N ARG A 145 -24.12 -8.45 5.04
CA ARG A 145 -24.64 -9.17 3.86
C ARG A 145 -23.52 -9.46 2.86
N ALA A 146 -23.72 -10.52 2.08
CA ALA A 146 -22.84 -10.80 0.95
C ALA A 146 -22.95 -9.67 -0.11
N PRO A 147 -21.84 -9.27 -0.76
CA PRO A 147 -21.88 -8.27 -1.80
C PRO A 147 -22.74 -8.77 -2.98
N PRO A 148 -23.78 -8.01 -3.40
CA PRO A 148 -24.52 -8.36 -4.61
C PRO A 148 -23.63 -8.24 -5.86
N PRO A 149 -24.00 -8.90 -6.97
CA PRO A 149 -23.32 -8.70 -8.25
C PRO A 149 -23.27 -7.21 -8.62
N GLY A 150 -22.09 -6.71 -9.00
CA GLY A 150 -21.88 -5.30 -9.35
C GLY A 150 -21.69 -4.35 -8.16
N HIS A 151 -21.72 -4.85 -6.91
CA HIS A 151 -21.55 -4.04 -5.70
C HIS A 151 -20.35 -3.09 -5.76
N SER A 152 -19.17 -3.59 -6.11
CA SER A 152 -17.95 -2.78 -6.16
C SER A 152 -18.02 -1.64 -7.17
N LEU A 153 -18.68 -1.85 -8.31
CA LEU A 153 -18.89 -0.80 -9.31
C LEU A 153 -19.91 0.23 -8.81
N SER A 154 -20.97 -0.21 -8.14
CA SER A 154 -21.94 0.70 -7.52
C SER A 154 -21.28 1.62 -6.50
N VAL A 155 -20.49 1.06 -5.59
CA VAL A 155 -19.74 1.81 -4.58
C VAL A 155 -18.77 2.81 -5.21
N GLN A 156 -18.09 2.43 -6.30
CA GLN A 156 -17.21 3.34 -7.03
C GLN A 156 -17.98 4.47 -7.72
N ASN A 157 -19.12 4.18 -8.34
CA ASN A 157 -19.95 5.21 -8.98
C ASN A 157 -20.48 6.22 -7.97
N GLU A 158 -20.87 5.78 -6.78
CA GLU A 158 -21.27 6.66 -5.68
C GLU A 158 -20.08 7.52 -5.20
N ALA A 159 -18.90 6.93 -5.06
CA ALA A 159 -17.71 7.69 -4.72
C ALA A 159 -17.34 8.74 -5.78
N ILE A 160 -17.51 8.42 -7.06
CA ILE A 160 -17.34 9.38 -8.16
C ILE A 160 -18.37 10.50 -8.07
N ALA A 161 -19.65 10.17 -7.80
CA ALA A 161 -20.70 11.17 -7.63
C ALA A 161 -20.39 12.13 -6.47
N ASN A 162 -19.97 11.60 -5.31
CA ASN A 162 -19.56 12.40 -4.15
C ASN A 162 -18.41 13.37 -4.50
N LEU A 163 -17.42 12.90 -5.27
CA LEU A 163 -16.31 13.73 -5.70
C LEU A 163 -16.69 14.77 -6.77
N LEU A 164 -17.68 14.48 -7.63
CA LEU A 164 -18.24 15.44 -8.59
C LEU A 164 -19.04 16.53 -7.89
N GLU A 165 -19.88 16.18 -6.92
CA GLU A 165 -20.67 17.13 -6.12
C GLU A 165 -19.75 18.11 -5.36
N ARG A 166 -18.63 17.61 -4.84
CA ARG A 166 -17.60 18.42 -4.18
C ARG A 166 -16.72 19.23 -5.15
N GLY A 167 -16.87 19.03 -6.46
CA GLY A 167 -16.07 19.69 -7.49
C GLY A 167 -14.59 19.25 -7.54
N VAL A 168 -14.26 18.11 -6.93
CA VAL A 168 -12.93 17.50 -6.99
C VAL A 168 -12.70 16.86 -8.36
N LEU A 169 -13.71 16.15 -8.87
CA LEU A 169 -13.78 15.69 -10.26
C LEU A 169 -14.56 16.71 -11.11
N ARG A 170 -14.27 16.75 -12.41
CA ARG A 170 -14.89 17.66 -13.39
C ARG A 170 -15.23 16.92 -14.67
#